data_AF-A0A0F7KI04-F1
#
_entry.id   AF-A0A0F7KI04-F1
#
_cell.length_a   1.000
_cell.length_b   1.000
_cell.length_c   1.000
_cell.angle_alpha   90.00
_cell.angle_beta   90.00
_cell.angle_gamma   90.00
#
_symmetry.space_group_name_H-M   'P 1'
#
loop_
_entity.id
_entity.type
_entity.pdbx_description
1 polymer ?
#
loop_
_entity_poly.entity_id
_entity_poly.type
_entity_poly.pdbx_seq_one_letter_code
_entity_poly.pdbx_strand_id
1 'polypeptide(L)'
;MHYLICPQCHSEFATKDKRAKYCSKPCSNSGRTLERKQIATQLNNQAEKALSMIKVTPVNGVLKPHVTFDDHRPVDVTPTDGFPAFTQFTLNGKEYAESSQRWSDQIKEKDVITLAGNGCSLNVDKGQLVLRSGFSSSKVPDRERRLSRGVHAIRAIIVLNTTGNLSTAAIQWCSDQRIALYVLDRDANLTALTHPIIPHVISLRRLQYTVEPIALAKVILQRKLEACIKVKPELAASFATFAASITEAKTLEALRLFEARAALAYWSAWKGPLKWKEKGAPTEWKSFTQRASSISGKGHKATHPVNAILNYAYAILAGQVERALQITGLDTAVGSLHADQDGRASLVFDLMEPLRPVVDQVIFTWVAKQRWRRADFVVDRQGVIRVHPQLGQAVVMKAMLPEVVVREEINVYVELLKKLGNRSLKSAI
;
A
#
# COMPACT_ATOMS: atom_id res chain seq x y z
N MET A 1 7.85 -10.83 59.51
CA MET A 1 7.06 -10.31 58.37
C MET A 1 5.92 -9.51 58.94
N HIS A 2 5.57 -8.41 58.31
CA HIS A 2 4.45 -7.56 58.70
C HIS A 2 3.37 -7.64 57.64
N TYR A 3 2.11 -7.69 58.07
CA TYR A 3 0.95 -7.61 57.20
C TYR A 3 0.44 -6.17 57.21
N LEU A 4 0.38 -5.55 56.04
CA LEU A 4 -0.03 -4.16 55.85
C LEU A 4 -1.17 -4.12 54.82
N ILE A 5 -2.07 -3.15 54.96
CA ILE A 5 -3.19 -2.95 54.03
C ILE A 5 -2.83 -1.85 53.03
N CYS A 6 -2.88 -2.16 51.74
CA CYS A 6 -2.61 -1.19 50.68
C CYS A 6 -3.70 -0.10 50.68
N PRO A 7 -3.38 1.20 50.79
CA PRO A 7 -4.39 2.26 50.86
C PRO A 7 -5.12 2.49 49.52
N GLN A 8 -4.65 1.89 48.43
CA GLN A 8 -5.22 2.10 47.10
C GLN A 8 -6.19 1.00 46.66
N CYS A 9 -5.93 -0.25 47.01
CA CYS A 9 -6.80 -1.38 46.67
C CYS A 9 -7.34 -2.12 47.90
N HIS A 10 -6.95 -1.70 49.11
CA HIS A 10 -7.34 -2.27 50.39
C HIS A 10 -7.01 -3.76 50.57
N SER A 11 -6.12 -4.33 49.75
CA SER A 11 -5.64 -5.69 49.95
C SER A 11 -4.56 -5.74 51.03
N GLU A 12 -4.62 -6.77 51.88
CA GLU A 12 -3.60 -7.06 52.89
C GLU A 12 -2.44 -7.83 52.24
N PHE A 13 -1.20 -7.44 52.53
CA PHE A 13 -0.01 -8.07 51.97
C PHE A 13 1.13 -8.19 52.98
N ALA A 14 1.90 -9.27 52.86
CA ALA A 14 3.05 -9.54 53.72
C ALA A 14 4.33 -8.90 53.16
N THR A 15 5.08 -8.20 54.00
CA THR A 15 6.35 -7.58 53.65
C THR A 15 7.39 -7.69 54.77
N LYS A 16 8.68 -7.66 54.41
CA LYS A 16 9.79 -7.56 55.36
C LYS A 16 10.14 -6.09 55.69
N ASP A 17 9.70 -5.14 54.86
CA ASP A 17 9.91 -3.71 55.06
C ASP A 17 8.66 -3.06 55.69
N LYS A 18 8.79 -2.57 56.94
CA LYS A 18 7.73 -1.90 57.69
C LYS A 18 7.28 -0.57 57.06
N ARG A 19 8.03 0.00 56.12
CA ARG A 19 7.70 1.27 55.45
C ARG A 19 7.02 1.10 54.10
N ALA A 20 6.84 -0.14 53.63
CA ALA A 20 6.18 -0.40 52.35
C ALA A 20 4.69 0.01 52.41
N LYS A 21 4.27 0.93 51.53
CA LYS A 21 2.91 1.46 51.49
C LYS A 21 1.99 0.79 50.47
N TYR A 22 2.53 0.11 49.47
CA TYR A 22 1.76 -0.42 48.34
C TYR A 22 2.12 -1.88 48.04
N CYS A 23 1.12 -2.68 47.65
CA CYS A 23 1.36 -4.05 47.21
C CYS A 23 1.98 -4.08 45.80
N SER A 24 2.83 -5.06 45.51
CA SER A 24 3.54 -5.15 44.23
C SER A 24 2.61 -5.53 43.07
N LYS A 25 2.56 -4.66 42.05
CA LYS A 25 2.05 -4.83 40.67
C LYS A 25 0.58 -5.30 40.56
N PRO A 26 -0.39 -4.40 40.77
CA PRO A 26 -0.74 -3.36 39.77
C PRO A 26 -0.84 -1.91 40.32
N CYS A 27 -0.82 -1.72 41.65
CA CYS A 27 -0.96 -0.42 42.30
C CYS A 27 0.27 0.49 42.17
N SER A 28 1.42 -0.07 41.81
CA SER A 28 2.68 0.67 41.64
C SER A 28 2.73 1.53 40.36
N ASN A 29 1.70 1.51 39.50
CA ASN A 29 1.69 2.17 38.18
C ASN A 29 0.49 3.12 37.94
N SER A 30 -0.10 3.72 38.97
CA SER A 30 -1.38 4.42 38.84
C SER A 30 -1.35 5.90 39.21
N GLY A 31 -1.06 6.73 38.20
CA GLY A 31 -1.53 8.12 38.14
C GLY A 31 -2.56 8.38 37.05
N ARG A 32 -3.02 7.37 36.28
CA ARG A 32 -3.83 7.61 35.05
C ARG A 32 -5.19 6.88 34.99
N THR A 33 -5.58 6.13 36.01
CA THR A 33 -6.81 5.30 35.96
C THR A 33 -8.00 5.86 36.75
N LEU A 34 -7.81 6.89 37.58
CA LEU A 34 -8.90 7.48 38.38
C LEU A 34 -9.71 8.55 37.62
N GLU A 35 -9.09 9.36 36.75
CA GLU A 35 -9.81 10.40 35.98
C GLU A 35 -10.83 9.84 34.97
N ARG A 36 -10.58 8.66 34.40
CA ARG A 36 -11.51 8.05 33.43
C ARG A 36 -12.81 7.54 34.04
N LYS A 37 -12.83 7.18 35.33
CA LYS A 37 -14.05 6.69 35.98
C LYS A 37 -15.01 7.82 36.34
N GLN A 38 -14.50 8.99 36.76
CA GLN A 38 -15.35 10.13 37.16
C GLN A 38 -16.04 10.80 35.95
N ILE A 39 -15.37 10.89 34.80
CA ILE A 39 -15.95 11.47 33.58
C ILE A 39 -17.06 10.57 33.00
N ALA A 40 -16.90 9.24 33.08
CA ALA A 40 -17.90 8.28 32.59
C ALA A 40 -19.20 8.29 33.41
N THR A 41 -19.12 8.50 34.73
CA THR A 41 -20.32 8.55 35.58
C THR A 41 -21.12 9.85 35.40
N GLN A 42 -20.46 10.97 35.08
CA GLN A 42 -21.13 12.25 34.81
C GLN A 42 -21.90 12.24 33.47
N LEU A 43 -21.36 11.61 32.43
CA LEU A 43 -22.02 11.51 31.12
C LEU A 43 -23.24 10.58 31.14
N ASN A 44 -23.22 9.51 31.94
CA ASN A 44 -24.35 8.59 32.06
C ASN A 44 -25.58 9.24 32.75
N ASN A 45 -25.36 10.04 33.79
CA ASN A 45 -26.46 10.69 34.51
C ASN A 45 -27.16 11.79 33.69
N GLN A 46 -26.48 12.38 32.70
CA GLN A 46 -27.09 13.33 31.76
C GLN A 46 -27.88 12.61 30.65
N ALA A 47 -27.44 11.43 30.22
CA ALA A 47 -28.14 10.61 29.22
C ALA A 47 -29.43 9.98 29.78
N GLU A 48 -29.42 9.51 31.04
CA GLU A 48 -30.61 8.91 31.67
C GLU A 48 -31.76 9.91 31.86
N LYS A 49 -31.45 11.19 32.08
CA LYS A 49 -32.45 12.26 32.21
C LYS A 49 -33.11 12.65 30.88
N ALA A 50 -32.43 12.39 29.75
CA ALA A 50 -32.97 12.65 28.41
C ALA A 50 -33.85 11.49 27.89
N LEU A 51 -33.62 10.27 28.39
CA LEU A 51 -34.33 9.06 27.96
C LEU A 51 -35.70 8.85 28.63
N SER A 52 -36.02 9.58 29.72
CA SER A 52 -37.32 9.45 30.41
C SER A 52 -38.49 10.19 29.74
N MET A 53 -38.27 10.87 28.60
CA MET A 53 -39.29 11.67 27.90
C MET A 53 -39.87 11.03 26.63
N ILE A 54 -39.44 9.83 26.24
CA ILE A 54 -39.87 9.20 24.98
C ILE A 54 -40.70 7.95 25.28
N LYS A 55 -42.03 8.07 25.21
CA LYS A 55 -42.95 6.92 25.22
C LYS A 55 -42.91 6.24 23.85
N VAL A 56 -42.44 4.99 23.80
CA VAL A 56 -42.65 4.09 22.64
C VAL A 56 -43.31 2.81 23.14
N THR A 57 -44.43 2.47 22.52
CA THR A 57 -45.24 1.26 22.71
C THR A 57 -44.47 0.00 22.28
N PRO A 58 -44.66 -1.16 22.95
CA PRO A 58 -43.84 -2.34 22.73
C PRO A 58 -44.36 -3.19 21.57
N VAL A 59 -43.46 -3.65 20.71
CA VAL A 59 -43.71 -4.80 19.81
C VAL A 59 -42.80 -5.93 20.27
N ASN A 60 -43.44 -7.03 20.68
CA ASN A 60 -42.84 -8.26 21.18
C ASN A 60 -41.97 -8.96 20.12
N GLY A 61 -40.80 -9.48 20.52
CA GLY A 61 -40.03 -10.42 19.71
C GLY A 61 -38.59 -10.65 20.18
N VAL A 62 -38.43 -11.59 21.13
CA VAL A 62 -37.28 -12.48 21.41
C VAL A 62 -35.84 -11.93 21.22
N LEU A 63 -35.10 -11.92 22.34
CA LEU A 63 -33.69 -11.54 22.49
C LEU A 63 -32.73 -12.22 21.50
N LYS A 64 -31.89 -11.42 20.82
CA LYS A 64 -30.68 -11.84 20.11
C LYS A 64 -29.47 -11.90 21.06
N PRO A 65 -28.47 -12.78 20.82
CA PRO A 65 -27.22 -12.78 21.58
C PRO A 65 -26.23 -11.72 21.08
N HIS A 66 -25.50 -11.15 22.05
CA HIS A 66 -24.21 -10.44 22.03
C HIS A 66 -23.92 -9.34 20.97
N VAL A 67 -23.69 -8.13 21.50
CA VAL A 67 -23.08 -6.99 20.80
C VAL A 67 -21.66 -7.36 20.35
N THR A 68 -21.48 -7.53 19.05
CA THR A 68 -20.18 -7.55 18.38
C THR A 68 -19.64 -6.12 18.35
N PHE A 69 -18.40 -5.92 18.80
CA PHE A 69 -17.64 -4.71 18.46
C PHE A 69 -17.50 -4.66 16.93
N ASP A 70 -18.13 -3.67 16.30
CA ASP A 70 -17.94 -3.35 14.87
C ASP A 70 -16.70 -2.45 14.77
N ASP A 71 -15.62 -2.99 14.21
CA ASP A 71 -14.35 -2.26 14.01
C ASP A 71 -14.12 -1.85 12.56
N HIS A 72 -15.17 -1.85 11.73
CA HIS A 72 -15.12 -1.48 10.31
C HIS A 72 -14.07 -2.21 9.46
N ARG A 73 -13.43 -3.28 9.96
CA ARG A 73 -12.69 -4.21 9.10
C ARG A 73 -13.72 -4.98 8.27
N PRO A 74 -13.56 -5.09 6.95
CA PRO A 74 -14.48 -5.88 6.14
C PRO A 74 -14.50 -7.31 6.65
N VAL A 75 -15.66 -7.74 7.15
CA VAL A 75 -15.94 -9.12 7.53
C VAL A 75 -15.65 -9.99 6.30
N ASP A 76 -14.84 -11.04 6.49
CA ASP A 76 -14.65 -12.06 5.45
C ASP A 76 -16.03 -12.54 5.00
N VAL A 77 -16.42 -12.13 3.80
CA VAL A 77 -17.69 -12.53 3.19
C VAL A 77 -17.58 -14.02 2.93
N THR A 78 -18.12 -14.84 3.82
CA THR A 78 -18.50 -16.22 3.50
C THR A 78 -19.56 -16.14 2.40
N PRO A 79 -19.31 -16.68 1.19
CA PRO A 79 -20.27 -16.61 0.11
C PRO A 79 -21.53 -17.37 0.50
N THR A 80 -22.66 -16.66 0.61
CA THR A 80 -24.00 -17.24 0.58
C THR A 80 -24.29 -17.60 -0.87
N ASP A 81 -24.16 -18.88 -1.17
CA ASP A 81 -24.81 -19.63 -2.26
C ASP A 81 -24.93 -18.90 -3.61
N GLY A 82 -23.97 -19.15 -4.50
CA GLY A 82 -24.04 -18.71 -5.90
C GLY A 82 -22.68 -18.32 -6.43
N PHE A 83 -21.86 -19.33 -6.74
CA PHE A 83 -20.57 -19.17 -7.41
C PHE A 83 -20.70 -18.16 -8.53
N PRO A 84 -19.86 -17.12 -8.58
CA PRO A 84 -19.75 -16.38 -9.82
C PRO A 84 -19.17 -17.31 -10.88
N ALA A 85 -19.53 -17.07 -12.14
CA ALA A 85 -19.14 -17.87 -13.30
C ALA A 85 -17.63 -17.78 -13.64
N PHE A 86 -16.75 -17.69 -12.65
CA PHE A 86 -15.32 -17.84 -12.86
C PHE A 86 -14.95 -19.30 -12.64
N THR A 87 -14.42 -19.91 -13.70
CA THR A 87 -13.84 -21.25 -13.66
C THR A 87 -12.85 -21.34 -12.51
N GLN A 88 -13.17 -22.10 -11.47
CA GLN A 88 -12.23 -22.38 -10.39
C GLN A 88 -11.11 -23.23 -10.98
N PHE A 89 -9.98 -22.59 -11.28
CA PHE A 89 -8.90 -23.27 -11.96
C PHE A 89 -8.06 -24.06 -10.97
N THR A 90 -8.03 -25.38 -11.10
CA THR A 90 -7.04 -26.21 -10.41
C THR A 90 -5.66 -25.85 -10.95
N LEU A 91 -4.80 -25.28 -10.09
CA LEU A 91 -3.40 -25.02 -10.42
C LEU A 91 -2.68 -26.36 -10.53
N ASN A 92 -2.22 -26.71 -11.73
CA ASN A 92 -1.39 -27.90 -11.93
C ASN A 92 0.00 -27.61 -11.36
N GLY A 93 0.41 -28.34 -10.31
CA GLY A 93 1.69 -28.13 -9.63
C GLY A 93 2.91 -28.23 -10.55
N LYS A 94 2.85 -29.07 -11.60
CA LYS A 94 3.91 -29.16 -12.60
C LYS A 94 4.02 -27.88 -13.44
N GLU A 95 2.88 -27.37 -13.94
CA GLU A 95 2.84 -26.14 -14.74
C GLU A 95 3.24 -24.92 -13.91
N TYR A 96 2.84 -24.88 -12.64
CA TYR A 96 3.23 -23.85 -11.68
C TYR A 96 4.76 -23.86 -11.45
N ALA A 97 5.35 -25.03 -11.20
CA ALA A 97 6.81 -25.16 -11.07
C ALA A 97 7.56 -24.75 -12.36
N GLU A 98 7.04 -25.09 -13.54
CA GLU A 98 7.63 -24.64 -14.81
C GLU A 98 7.54 -23.12 -15.01
N SER A 99 6.43 -22.49 -14.62
CA SER A 99 6.30 -21.03 -14.62
C SER A 99 7.32 -20.39 -13.69
N SER A 100 7.44 -20.93 -12.47
CA SER A 100 8.42 -20.50 -11.47
C SER A 100 9.85 -20.53 -12.02
N GLN A 101 10.28 -21.66 -12.59
CA GLN A 101 11.63 -21.80 -13.16
C GLN A 101 11.86 -20.79 -14.28
N ARG A 102 10.91 -20.69 -15.23
CA ARG A 102 11.03 -19.79 -16.39
C ARG A 102 11.21 -18.33 -15.99
N TRP A 103 10.45 -17.86 -15.01
CA TRP A 103 10.60 -16.49 -14.52
C TRP A 103 11.92 -16.34 -13.75
N SER A 104 12.29 -17.34 -12.94
CA SER A 104 13.58 -17.33 -12.23
C SER A 104 14.77 -17.19 -13.17
N ASP A 105 14.75 -17.84 -14.33
CA ASP A 105 15.86 -17.79 -15.31
C ASP A 105 16.00 -16.42 -15.99
N GLN A 106 14.93 -15.62 -16.03
CA GLN A 106 14.92 -14.30 -16.66
C GLN A 106 15.34 -13.18 -15.69
N ILE A 107 15.41 -13.48 -14.39
CA ILE A 107 15.69 -12.49 -13.35
C ILE A 107 17.20 -12.27 -13.25
N LYS A 108 17.61 -11.03 -13.51
CA LYS A 108 18.98 -10.55 -13.32
C LYS A 108 18.96 -9.38 -12.34
N GLU A 109 19.04 -9.71 -11.06
CA GLU A 109 19.13 -8.72 -9.99
C GLU A 109 20.47 -7.99 -10.06
N LYS A 110 20.45 -6.68 -9.84
CA LYS A 110 21.64 -5.82 -9.84
C LYS A 110 21.79 -5.13 -8.49
N ASP A 111 20.91 -4.17 -8.26
CA ASP A 111 20.89 -3.29 -7.10
C ASP A 111 19.61 -3.46 -6.25
N VAL A 112 18.61 -4.15 -6.79
CA VAL A 112 17.38 -4.53 -6.08
C VAL A 112 17.32 -6.04 -5.98
N ILE A 113 17.19 -6.56 -4.75
CA ILE A 113 16.98 -7.99 -4.50
C ILE A 113 15.51 -8.23 -4.14
N THR A 114 14.92 -9.29 -4.68
CA THR A 114 13.55 -9.68 -4.36
C THR A 114 13.52 -11.04 -3.68
N LEU A 115 13.01 -11.10 -2.45
CA LEU A 115 12.73 -12.34 -1.74
C LEU A 115 11.28 -12.72 -2.01
N ALA A 116 11.05 -13.91 -2.55
CA ALA A 116 9.70 -14.41 -2.79
C ALA A 116 9.59 -15.89 -2.44
N GLY A 117 8.35 -16.36 -2.27
CA GLY A 117 8.06 -17.74 -1.88
C GLY A 117 7.87 -17.89 -0.37
N ASN A 118 7.40 -19.06 0.04
CA ASN A 118 7.07 -19.31 1.44
C ASN A 118 8.31 -19.66 2.25
N GLY A 119 8.45 -19.04 3.43
CA GLY A 119 9.59 -19.28 4.33
C GLY A 119 10.84 -18.49 3.96
N CYS A 120 10.72 -17.39 3.21
CA CYS A 120 11.84 -16.51 2.96
C CYS A 120 12.41 -15.96 4.29
N SER A 121 13.70 -15.69 4.34
CA SER A 121 14.32 -15.17 5.56
C SER A 121 15.37 -14.09 5.30
N LEU A 122 15.44 -13.14 6.23
CA LEU A 122 16.46 -12.11 6.28
C LEU A 122 17.07 -12.05 7.68
N ASN A 123 18.32 -12.51 7.78
CA ASN A 123 19.04 -12.66 9.04
C ASN A 123 20.42 -12.03 8.98
N VAL A 124 21.06 -11.84 10.14
CA VAL A 124 22.47 -11.45 10.21
C VAL A 124 23.24 -12.60 10.83
N ASP A 125 24.28 -13.06 10.11
CA ASP A 125 25.19 -14.11 10.57
C ASP A 125 26.62 -13.61 10.42
N LYS A 126 27.39 -13.64 11.50
CA LYS A 126 28.79 -13.17 11.55
C LYS A 126 29.01 -11.79 10.89
N GLY A 127 28.07 -10.87 11.10
CA GLY A 127 28.12 -9.50 10.56
C GLY A 127 27.72 -9.35 9.09
N GLN A 128 27.39 -10.44 8.41
CA GLN A 128 26.87 -10.44 7.04
C GLN A 128 25.35 -10.51 7.03
N LEU A 129 24.72 -9.83 6.07
CA LEU A 129 23.30 -10.00 5.81
C LEU A 129 23.10 -11.30 5.02
N VAL A 130 22.33 -12.23 5.58
CA VAL A 130 21.98 -13.51 4.96
C VAL A 130 20.56 -13.42 4.43
N LEU A 131 20.42 -13.62 3.14
CA LEU A 131 19.16 -13.64 2.42
C LEU A 131 18.88 -15.06 1.96
N ARG A 132 17.71 -15.60 2.30
CA ARG A 132 17.24 -16.88 1.75
C ARG A 132 15.89 -16.67 1.08
N SER A 133 15.81 -17.07 -0.18
CA SER A 133 14.55 -17.08 -0.91
C SER A 133 13.60 -18.13 -0.32
N GLY A 134 12.30 -17.88 -0.39
CA GLY A 134 11.32 -18.85 0.07
C GLY A 134 11.07 -19.94 -0.98
N PHE A 135 10.44 -21.03 -0.55
CA PHE A 135 9.99 -22.09 -1.43
C PHE A 135 8.78 -21.62 -2.26
N SER A 136 8.92 -21.58 -3.59
CA SER A 136 7.78 -21.45 -4.51
C SER A 136 7.40 -22.78 -5.15
N SER A 137 8.39 -23.65 -5.42
CA SER A 137 8.24 -24.99 -5.98
C SER A 137 9.52 -25.80 -5.73
N SER A 138 9.43 -27.13 -5.75
CA SER A 138 10.58 -28.03 -5.47
C SER A 138 11.72 -27.96 -6.48
N LYS A 139 11.52 -27.35 -7.65
CA LYS A 139 12.50 -27.34 -8.75
C LYS A 139 13.40 -26.11 -8.75
N VAL A 140 13.00 -25.01 -8.12
CA VAL A 140 13.84 -23.82 -8.04
C VAL A 140 14.80 -24.01 -6.86
N PRO A 141 16.12 -24.05 -7.10
CA PRO A 141 17.08 -24.23 -6.02
C PRO A 141 17.00 -23.07 -5.04
N ASP A 142 16.97 -23.37 -3.74
CA ASP A 142 17.15 -22.36 -2.71
C ASP A 142 18.55 -21.74 -2.87
N ARG A 143 18.61 -20.41 -2.86
CA ARG A 143 19.85 -19.67 -3.01
C ARG A 143 20.02 -18.79 -1.78
N GLU A 144 20.84 -19.27 -0.85
CA GLU A 144 21.40 -18.42 0.19
C GLU A 144 22.33 -17.40 -0.46
N ARG A 145 22.16 -16.13 -0.11
CA ARG A 145 23.09 -15.06 -0.48
C ARG A 145 23.58 -14.37 0.77
N ARG A 146 24.84 -13.98 0.76
CA ARG A 146 25.50 -13.26 1.85
C ARG A 146 26.01 -11.94 1.33
N LEU A 147 25.63 -10.86 2.00
CA LEU A 147 26.15 -9.52 1.72
C LEU A 147 27.06 -9.09 2.87
N SER A 148 28.28 -8.73 2.53
CA SER A 148 29.22 -8.08 3.44
C SER A 148 29.02 -6.56 3.37
N ARG A 149 29.22 -5.87 4.50
CA ARG A 149 29.07 -4.41 4.59
C ARG A 149 30.03 -3.70 3.62
N GLY A 150 29.56 -2.62 2.99
CA GLY A 150 30.38 -1.75 2.14
C GLY A 150 30.84 -2.32 0.78
N VAL A 151 30.59 -3.60 0.49
CA VAL A 151 31.05 -4.28 -0.75
C VAL A 151 29.90 -4.77 -1.63
N HIS A 152 28.69 -4.22 -1.43
CA HIS A 152 27.52 -4.52 -2.23
C HIS A 152 26.96 -3.25 -2.89
N ALA A 153 26.32 -3.40 -4.05
CA ALA A 153 25.61 -2.32 -4.74
C ALA A 153 24.09 -2.30 -4.44
N ILE A 154 23.64 -3.10 -3.46
CA ILE A 154 22.22 -3.23 -3.15
C ILE A 154 21.67 -1.96 -2.50
N ARG A 155 20.61 -1.40 -3.08
CA ARG A 155 19.87 -0.23 -2.57
C ARG A 155 18.51 -0.59 -1.98
N ALA A 156 17.94 -1.73 -2.37
CA ALA A 156 16.63 -2.15 -1.92
C ALA A 156 16.50 -3.67 -1.86
N ILE A 157 15.75 -4.14 -0.86
CA ILE A 157 15.27 -5.51 -0.73
C ILE A 157 13.75 -5.47 -0.70
N ILE A 158 13.12 -6.28 -1.53
CA ILE A 158 11.66 -6.35 -1.63
C ILE A 158 11.23 -7.76 -1.24
N VAL A 159 10.46 -7.87 -0.17
CA VAL A 159 9.92 -9.13 0.35
C VAL A 159 8.50 -9.29 -0.15
N LEU A 160 8.28 -10.32 -0.95
CA LEU A 160 7.00 -10.65 -1.57
C LEU A 160 6.38 -11.80 -0.82
N ASN A 161 5.08 -11.67 -0.51
CA ASN A 161 4.28 -12.71 0.13
C ASN A 161 4.79 -13.04 1.55
N THR A 162 4.09 -12.49 2.54
CA THR A 162 4.48 -12.29 3.95
C THR A 162 4.82 -13.54 4.77
N THR A 163 4.85 -14.72 4.17
CA THR A 163 5.29 -15.94 4.86
C THR A 163 6.81 -15.99 4.90
N GLY A 164 7.41 -15.55 6.00
CA GLY A 164 8.85 -15.52 6.19
C GLY A 164 9.26 -14.97 7.55
N ASN A 165 10.57 -14.82 7.79
CA ASN A 165 11.10 -14.17 8.98
C ASN A 165 12.09 -13.06 8.64
N LEU A 166 11.97 -11.95 9.36
CA LEU A 166 12.89 -10.81 9.27
C LEU A 166 13.42 -10.56 10.69
N SER A 167 14.72 -10.75 10.91
CA SER A 167 15.31 -10.43 12.21
C SER A 167 15.44 -8.91 12.39
N THR A 168 15.33 -8.43 13.64
CA THR A 168 15.59 -7.02 13.97
C THR A 168 17.03 -6.62 13.62
N ALA A 169 17.98 -7.54 13.78
CA ALA A 169 19.36 -7.35 13.35
C ALA A 169 19.47 -7.08 11.84
N ALA A 170 18.70 -7.79 11.01
CA ALA A 170 18.68 -7.57 9.57
C ALA A 170 18.06 -6.21 9.21
N ILE A 171 16.97 -5.82 9.88
CA ILE A 171 16.36 -4.49 9.67
C ILE A 171 17.37 -3.39 9.99
N GLN A 172 18.07 -3.49 11.14
CA GLN A 172 19.10 -2.54 11.52
C GLN A 172 20.28 -2.55 10.53
N TRP A 173 20.74 -3.74 10.11
CA TRP A 173 21.83 -3.87 9.15
C TRP A 173 21.49 -3.19 7.82
N CYS A 174 20.27 -3.41 7.31
CA CYS A 174 19.77 -2.73 6.10
C CYS A 174 19.76 -1.21 6.29
N SER A 175 19.26 -0.73 7.44
CA SER A 175 19.26 0.69 7.79
C SER A 175 20.68 1.28 7.76
N ASP A 176 21.65 0.65 8.43
CA ASP A 176 23.04 1.10 8.47
C ASP A 176 23.68 1.20 7.08
N GLN A 177 23.28 0.30 6.16
CA GLN A 177 23.78 0.26 4.79
C GLN A 177 22.89 1.04 3.81
N ARG A 178 21.89 1.77 4.31
CA ARG A 178 20.91 2.56 3.55
C ARG A 178 20.11 1.75 2.52
N ILE A 179 19.92 0.46 2.80
CA ILE A 179 19.06 -0.43 2.03
C ILE A 179 17.62 -0.22 2.45
N ALA A 180 16.76 0.12 1.48
CA ALA A 180 15.33 0.18 1.70
C ALA A 180 14.73 -1.23 1.76
N LEU A 181 13.90 -1.50 2.76
CA LEU A 181 13.15 -2.76 2.85
C LEU A 181 11.68 -2.49 2.53
N TYR A 182 11.15 -3.17 1.51
CA TYR A 182 9.75 -3.13 1.14
C TYR A 182 9.13 -4.48 1.47
N VAL A 183 8.00 -4.50 2.18
CA VAL A 183 7.26 -5.73 2.46
C VAL A 183 5.88 -5.63 1.83
N LEU A 184 5.61 -6.53 0.89
CA LEU A 184 4.35 -6.59 0.16
C LEU A 184 3.54 -7.81 0.59
N ASP A 185 2.24 -7.62 0.79
CA ASP A 185 1.31 -8.73 0.98
C ASP A 185 1.00 -9.47 -0.34
N ARG A 186 0.08 -10.45 -0.27
CA ARG A 186 -0.34 -11.26 -1.42
C ARG A 186 -1.14 -10.49 -2.47
N ASP A 187 -1.75 -9.38 -2.09
CA ASP A 187 -2.54 -8.52 -2.96
C ASP A 187 -1.69 -7.36 -3.52
N ALA A 188 -0.38 -7.39 -3.25
CA ALA A 188 0.57 -6.36 -3.58
C ALA A 188 0.28 -5.03 -2.88
N ASN A 189 -0.20 -5.04 -1.65
CA ASN A 189 -0.22 -3.84 -0.82
C ASN A 189 1.11 -3.71 -0.06
N LEU A 190 1.63 -2.49 0.03
CA LEU A 190 2.80 -2.18 0.86
C LEU A 190 2.39 -2.21 2.34
N THR A 191 2.93 -3.17 3.08
CA THR A 191 2.59 -3.41 4.50
C THR A 191 3.64 -2.87 5.45
N ALA A 192 4.90 -2.86 5.02
CA ALA A 192 5.98 -2.23 5.76
C ALA A 192 7.01 -1.65 4.79
N LEU A 193 7.51 -0.47 5.17
CA LEU A 193 8.60 0.21 4.50
C LEU A 193 9.60 0.66 5.56
N THR A 194 10.86 0.21 5.49
CA THR A 194 11.92 0.69 6.38
C THR A 194 12.96 1.46 5.60
N HIS A 195 13.34 2.63 6.11
CA HIS A 195 14.40 3.45 5.55
C HIS A 195 15.14 4.19 6.69
N PRO A 196 16.40 4.64 6.46
CA PRO A 196 17.36 4.80 7.54
C PRO A 196 17.15 5.97 8.51
N ILE A 197 16.36 7.00 8.19
CA ILE A 197 15.86 8.07 9.08
C ILE A 197 14.89 8.95 8.27
N ILE A 198 13.80 9.43 8.87
CA ILE A 198 12.91 10.47 8.30
C ILE A 198 13.44 11.84 8.77
N PRO A 199 13.97 12.72 7.90
CA PRO A 199 14.25 14.08 8.30
C PRO A 199 12.96 14.81 8.67
N HIS A 200 12.90 15.38 9.87
CA HIS A 200 11.77 16.16 10.32
C HIS A 200 11.85 17.60 9.77
N VAL A 201 11.32 17.81 8.56
CA VAL A 201 11.31 19.15 7.92
C VAL A 201 9.99 19.86 8.20
N ILE A 202 9.91 20.52 9.36
CA ILE A 202 8.68 21.19 9.84
C ILE A 202 8.19 22.27 8.86
N SER A 203 9.10 23.02 8.24
CA SER A 203 8.75 24.10 7.31
C SER A 203 7.95 23.59 6.11
N LEU A 204 8.34 22.45 5.52
CA LEU A 204 7.62 21.84 4.40
C LEU A 204 6.25 21.31 4.84
N ARG A 205 6.14 20.69 6.01
CA ARG A 205 4.85 20.20 6.51
C ARG A 205 3.88 21.35 6.77
N ARG A 206 4.33 22.41 7.45
CA ARG A 206 3.52 23.63 7.64
C ARG A 206 3.03 24.18 6.31
N LEU A 207 3.92 24.22 5.31
CA LEU A 207 3.59 24.66 3.97
C LEU A 207 2.50 23.78 3.32
N GLN A 208 2.61 22.44 3.43
CA GLN A 208 1.59 21.50 2.94
C GLN A 208 0.22 21.80 3.52
N TYR A 209 0.12 22.08 4.82
CA TYR A 209 -1.17 22.38 5.46
C TYR A 209 -1.73 23.78 5.11
N THR A 210 -0.89 24.70 4.64
CA THR A 210 -1.31 26.09 4.31
C THR A 210 -1.70 26.29 2.86
N VAL A 211 -1.20 25.46 1.94
CA VAL A 211 -1.45 25.64 0.51
C VAL A 211 -2.78 25.01 0.12
N GLU A 212 -3.60 25.77 -0.61
CA GLU A 212 -4.89 25.31 -1.12
C GLU A 212 -4.77 24.02 -1.98
N PRO A 213 -5.43 22.91 -1.58
CA PRO A 213 -5.32 21.61 -2.26
C PRO A 213 -5.65 21.66 -3.75
N ILE A 214 -6.63 22.48 -4.14
CA ILE A 214 -7.08 22.55 -5.54
C ILE A 214 -6.00 23.09 -6.48
N ALA A 215 -5.16 24.03 -6.02
CA ALA A 215 -4.09 24.58 -6.83
C ALA A 215 -3.01 23.52 -7.13
N LEU A 216 -2.70 22.69 -6.13
CA LEU A 216 -1.78 21.56 -6.28
C LEU A 216 -2.36 20.48 -7.19
N ALA A 217 -3.62 20.08 -6.95
CA ALA A 217 -4.31 19.05 -7.71
C ALA A 217 -4.38 19.36 -9.21
N LYS A 218 -4.63 20.63 -9.58
CA LYS A 218 -4.62 21.07 -10.99
C LYS A 218 -3.28 20.81 -11.67
N VAL A 219 -2.18 21.21 -11.03
CA VAL A 219 -0.84 21.04 -11.60
C VAL A 219 -0.47 19.56 -11.70
N ILE A 220 -0.80 18.75 -10.69
CA ILE A 220 -0.57 17.30 -10.70
C ILE A 220 -1.32 16.65 -11.87
N LEU A 221 -2.59 17.00 -12.07
CA LEU A 221 -3.38 16.47 -13.18
C LEU A 221 -2.88 16.93 -14.55
N GLN A 222 -2.46 18.19 -14.69
CA GLN A 222 -1.85 18.68 -15.93
C GLN A 222 -0.59 17.88 -16.28
N ARG A 223 0.31 17.65 -15.30
CA ARG A 223 1.50 16.81 -15.48
C ARG A 223 1.15 15.37 -15.84
N LYS A 224 0.10 14.79 -15.24
CA LYS A 224 -0.43 13.48 -15.63
C LYS A 224 -0.85 13.46 -17.09
N LEU A 225 -1.62 14.45 -17.55
CA LEU A 225 -2.06 14.53 -18.94
C LEU A 225 -0.85 14.64 -19.90
N GLU A 226 0.13 15.49 -19.59
CA GLU A 226 1.36 15.61 -20.37
C GLU A 226 2.14 14.28 -20.44
N ALA A 227 2.27 13.57 -19.33
CA ALA A 227 2.92 12.26 -19.27
C ALA A 227 2.15 11.21 -20.10
N CYS A 228 0.82 11.22 -20.05
CA CYS A 228 -0.02 10.36 -20.90
C CYS A 228 0.18 10.66 -22.39
N ILE A 229 0.23 11.93 -22.79
CA ILE A 229 0.45 12.35 -24.19
C ILE A 229 1.83 11.89 -24.67
N LYS A 230 2.87 11.97 -23.84
CA LYS A 230 4.22 11.47 -24.20
C LYS A 230 4.20 9.98 -24.54
N VAL A 231 3.36 9.20 -23.86
CA VAL A 231 3.23 7.75 -24.07
C VAL A 231 2.28 7.41 -25.21
N LYS A 232 1.23 8.22 -25.39
CA LYS A 232 0.15 8.07 -26.38
C LYS A 232 -0.12 9.41 -27.07
N PRO A 233 0.72 9.82 -28.05
CA PRO A 233 0.59 11.12 -28.71
C PRO A 233 -0.77 11.34 -29.39
N GLU A 234 -1.44 10.27 -29.79
CA GLU A 234 -2.78 10.31 -30.39
C GLU A 234 -3.85 10.91 -29.46
N LEU A 235 -3.60 10.99 -28.15
CA LEU A 235 -4.52 11.56 -27.17
C LEU A 235 -4.38 13.09 -27.02
N ALA A 236 -3.40 13.73 -27.66
CA ALA A 236 -3.11 15.15 -27.48
C ALA A 236 -4.34 16.05 -27.69
N ALA A 237 -5.11 15.80 -28.74
CA ALA A 237 -6.29 16.61 -29.06
C ALA A 237 -7.40 16.50 -27.99
N SER A 238 -7.73 15.28 -27.55
CA SER A 238 -8.75 15.09 -26.52
C SER A 238 -8.28 15.58 -25.14
N PHE A 239 -6.98 15.47 -24.86
CA PHE A 239 -6.40 15.88 -23.59
C PHE A 239 -6.25 17.40 -23.47
N ALA A 240 -6.12 18.12 -24.59
CA ALA A 240 -6.18 19.58 -24.60
C ALA A 240 -7.52 20.10 -24.04
N THR A 241 -8.63 19.47 -24.40
CA THR A 241 -9.96 19.80 -23.86
C THR A 241 -10.03 19.55 -22.36
N PHE A 242 -9.53 18.39 -21.88
CA PHE A 242 -9.50 18.09 -20.45
C PHE A 242 -8.59 19.05 -19.67
N ALA A 243 -7.45 19.45 -20.24
CA ALA A 243 -6.53 20.40 -19.62
C ALA A 243 -7.18 21.79 -19.44
N ALA A 244 -7.97 22.25 -20.42
CA ALA A 244 -8.75 23.47 -20.29
C ALA A 244 -9.79 23.34 -19.16
N SER A 245 -10.55 22.24 -19.11
CA SER A 245 -11.54 22.00 -18.04
C SER A 245 -10.91 21.92 -16.64
N ILE A 246 -9.73 21.30 -16.51
CA ILE A 246 -8.97 21.25 -15.25
C ILE A 246 -8.58 22.66 -14.79
N THR A 247 -8.17 23.52 -15.72
CA THR A 247 -7.77 24.90 -15.42
C THR A 247 -8.93 25.71 -14.86
N GLU A 248 -10.13 25.55 -15.42
CA GLU A 248 -11.34 26.27 -15.01
C GLU A 248 -12.05 25.67 -13.78
N ALA A 249 -11.76 24.40 -13.43
CA ALA A 249 -12.42 23.70 -12.34
C ALA A 249 -12.30 24.46 -10.99
N LYS A 250 -13.41 24.56 -10.27
CA LYS A 250 -13.48 25.26 -8.97
C LYS A 250 -13.53 24.32 -7.76
N THR A 251 -13.74 23.02 -7.98
CA THR A 251 -13.88 22.02 -6.92
C THR A 251 -13.01 20.79 -7.19
N LEU A 252 -12.60 20.10 -6.12
CA LEU A 252 -11.86 18.84 -6.22
C LEU A 252 -12.70 17.71 -6.87
N GLU A 253 -14.01 17.71 -6.66
CA GLU A 253 -14.93 16.74 -7.28
C GLU A 253 -14.94 16.88 -8.81
N ALA A 254 -14.98 18.11 -9.33
CA ALA A 254 -14.90 18.36 -10.76
C ALA A 254 -13.56 17.87 -11.33
N LEU A 255 -12.44 18.11 -10.62
CA LEU A 255 -11.13 17.61 -11.02
C LEU A 255 -11.08 16.08 -11.10
N ARG A 256 -11.64 15.38 -10.10
CA ARG A 256 -11.73 13.91 -10.10
C ARG A 256 -12.59 13.39 -11.26
N LEU A 257 -13.67 14.08 -11.62
CA LEU A 257 -14.49 13.71 -12.77
C LEU A 257 -13.71 13.85 -14.09
N PHE A 258 -12.96 14.94 -14.27
CA PHE A 258 -12.12 15.13 -15.46
C PHE A 258 -10.98 14.11 -15.51
N GLU A 259 -10.36 13.81 -14.38
CA GLU A 259 -9.36 12.74 -14.25
C GLU A 259 -9.93 11.39 -14.68
N ALA A 260 -11.12 11.02 -14.20
CA ALA A 260 -11.75 9.74 -14.54
C ALA A 260 -12.07 9.63 -16.04
N ARG A 261 -12.55 10.72 -16.66
CA ARG A 261 -12.82 10.77 -18.10
C ARG A 261 -11.53 10.68 -18.94
N ALA A 262 -10.49 11.40 -18.52
CA ALA A 262 -9.18 11.31 -19.16
C ALA A 262 -8.57 9.91 -19.02
N ALA A 263 -8.74 9.27 -17.85
CA ALA A 263 -8.32 7.90 -17.61
C ALA A 263 -9.05 6.92 -18.54
N LEU A 264 -10.37 7.06 -18.73
CA LEU A 264 -11.12 6.21 -19.67
C LEU A 264 -10.56 6.31 -21.10
N ALA A 265 -10.31 7.54 -21.58
CA ALA A 265 -9.70 7.77 -22.88
C ALA A 265 -8.30 7.15 -22.97
N TYR A 266 -7.45 7.35 -21.95
CA TYR A 266 -6.12 6.76 -21.86
C TYR A 266 -6.14 5.24 -21.94
N TRP A 267 -6.95 4.59 -21.10
CA TRP A 267 -7.02 3.13 -21.03
C TRP A 267 -7.58 2.51 -22.31
N SER A 268 -8.49 3.20 -22.99
CA SER A 268 -9.02 2.75 -24.28
C SER A 268 -7.99 2.73 -25.42
N ALA A 269 -6.90 3.51 -25.28
CA ALA A 269 -5.81 3.56 -26.25
C ALA A 269 -4.80 2.40 -26.12
N TRP A 270 -4.89 1.62 -25.05
CA TRP A 270 -4.09 0.41 -24.87
C TRP A 270 -4.81 -0.78 -25.50
N LYS A 271 -4.52 -1.06 -26.77
CA LYS A 271 -5.06 -2.21 -27.51
C LYS A 271 -3.93 -3.15 -27.91
N GLY A 272 -4.16 -4.45 -27.81
CA GLY A 272 -3.22 -5.44 -28.32
C GLY A 272 -3.52 -6.87 -27.86
N PRO A 273 -3.39 -7.87 -28.76
CA PRO A 273 -3.54 -9.27 -28.37
C PRO A 273 -2.34 -9.71 -27.51
N LEU A 274 -2.64 -10.51 -26.49
CA LEU A 274 -1.65 -11.20 -25.67
C LEU A 274 -1.33 -12.56 -26.29
N LYS A 275 -0.04 -12.90 -26.35
CA LYS A 275 0.42 -14.18 -26.88
C LYS A 275 0.38 -15.23 -25.77
N TRP A 276 -0.44 -16.26 -25.93
CA TRP A 276 -0.57 -17.36 -24.99
C TRP A 276 0.11 -18.63 -25.50
N LYS A 277 0.74 -19.39 -24.59
CA LYS A 277 1.32 -20.70 -24.92
C LYS A 277 0.23 -21.73 -25.14
N GLU A 278 -0.74 -21.79 -24.24
CA GLU A 278 -1.87 -22.72 -24.31
C GLU A 278 -2.99 -22.17 -25.20
N LYS A 279 -3.74 -23.08 -25.87
CA LYS A 279 -4.95 -22.72 -26.61
C LYS A 279 -6.15 -22.42 -25.69
N GLY A 280 -6.13 -22.95 -24.46
CA GLY A 280 -7.21 -22.85 -23.47
C GLY A 280 -7.17 -21.62 -22.56
N ALA A 281 -6.46 -20.55 -22.94
CA ALA A 281 -6.53 -19.30 -22.20
C ALA A 281 -7.94 -18.68 -22.32
N PRO A 282 -8.53 -18.15 -21.23
CA PRO A 282 -9.83 -17.51 -21.26
C PRO A 282 -9.90 -16.42 -22.34
N THR A 283 -11.04 -16.28 -23.02
CA THR A 283 -11.19 -15.32 -24.11
C THR A 283 -10.98 -13.90 -23.62
N GLU A 284 -11.41 -13.59 -22.40
CA GLU A 284 -11.23 -12.27 -21.78
C GLU A 284 -9.75 -11.94 -21.53
N TRP A 285 -8.88 -12.95 -21.43
CA TRP A 285 -7.44 -12.78 -21.21
C TRP A 285 -6.65 -12.62 -22.51
N LYS A 286 -7.29 -12.80 -23.68
CA LYS A 286 -6.59 -12.73 -24.97
C LYS A 286 -6.26 -11.31 -25.40
N SER A 287 -6.96 -10.31 -24.89
CA SER A 287 -6.64 -8.91 -25.18
C SER A 287 -7.00 -8.02 -23.99
N PHE A 288 -6.15 -7.05 -23.70
CA PHE A 288 -6.46 -6.04 -22.72
C PHE A 288 -7.62 -5.16 -23.20
N THR A 289 -8.55 -4.87 -22.30
CA THR A 289 -9.75 -4.06 -22.59
C THR A 289 -9.73 -2.75 -21.82
N GLN A 290 -9.61 -2.82 -20.49
CA GLN A 290 -9.70 -1.65 -19.62
C GLN A 290 -9.04 -1.88 -18.26
N ARG A 291 -8.74 -0.78 -17.57
CA ARG A 291 -8.25 -0.73 -16.19
C ARG A 291 -9.41 -0.79 -15.19
N ALA A 292 -10.20 -1.85 -15.25
CA ALA A 292 -11.30 -2.10 -14.33
C ALA A 292 -11.40 -3.58 -13.98
N SER A 293 -12.08 -3.87 -12.88
CA SER A 293 -12.41 -5.20 -12.40
C SER A 293 -13.92 -5.37 -12.41
N SER A 294 -14.41 -6.53 -12.86
CA SER A 294 -15.84 -6.86 -12.80
C SER A 294 -16.35 -7.06 -11.37
N ILE A 295 -15.46 -7.31 -10.41
CA ILE A 295 -15.81 -7.48 -8.99
C ILE A 295 -16.04 -6.12 -8.32
N SER A 296 -15.26 -5.12 -8.73
CA SER A 296 -15.08 -3.91 -7.93
C SER A 296 -15.36 -2.61 -8.68
N GLY A 297 -15.54 -2.68 -10.00
CA GLY A 297 -15.66 -1.53 -10.90
C GLY A 297 -14.39 -0.68 -11.03
N LYS A 298 -13.32 -1.00 -10.28
CA LYS A 298 -12.08 -0.21 -10.20
C LYS A 298 -10.86 -1.09 -10.50
N GLY A 299 -9.67 -0.49 -10.54
CA GLY A 299 -8.41 -1.21 -10.84
C GLY A 299 -7.99 -2.26 -9.79
N HIS A 300 -8.48 -2.19 -8.55
CA HIS A 300 -8.18 -3.19 -7.51
C HIS A 300 -8.99 -4.49 -7.68
N LYS A 301 -8.55 -5.58 -7.03
CA LYS A 301 -9.13 -6.93 -7.19
C LYS A 301 -9.17 -7.34 -8.66
N ALA A 302 -8.00 -7.44 -9.28
CA ALA A 302 -7.87 -7.60 -10.72
C ALA A 302 -8.60 -8.84 -11.23
N THR A 303 -9.39 -8.70 -12.30
CA THR A 303 -10.02 -9.82 -13.02
C THR A 303 -9.39 -10.05 -14.40
N HIS A 304 -8.33 -9.31 -14.71
CA HIS A 304 -7.52 -9.49 -15.92
C HIS A 304 -6.03 -9.62 -15.56
N PRO A 305 -5.25 -10.52 -16.19
CA PRO A 305 -3.84 -10.75 -15.88
C PRO A 305 -2.97 -9.49 -15.93
N VAL A 306 -3.15 -8.64 -16.95
CA VAL A 306 -2.44 -7.36 -17.06
C VAL A 306 -2.81 -6.41 -15.93
N ASN A 307 -4.06 -6.44 -15.44
CA ASN A 307 -4.46 -5.62 -14.31
C ASN A 307 -3.79 -6.09 -13.00
N ALA A 308 -3.57 -7.40 -12.84
CA ALA A 308 -2.81 -7.93 -11.72
C ALA A 308 -1.34 -7.48 -11.76
N ILE A 309 -0.72 -7.52 -12.94
CA ILE A 309 0.65 -7.01 -13.17
C ILE A 309 0.73 -5.51 -12.86
N LEU A 310 -0.21 -4.71 -13.36
CA LEU A 310 -0.23 -3.26 -13.12
C LEU A 310 -0.49 -2.91 -11.65
N ASN A 311 -1.36 -3.65 -10.94
CA ASN A 311 -1.54 -3.46 -9.49
C ASN A 311 -0.22 -3.64 -8.77
N TYR A 312 0.50 -4.70 -9.12
CA TYR A 312 1.81 -4.98 -8.56
C TYR A 312 2.83 -3.89 -8.89
N ALA A 313 2.90 -3.47 -10.15
CA ALA A 313 3.81 -2.41 -10.58
C ALA A 313 3.54 -1.09 -9.85
N TYR A 314 2.27 -0.74 -9.64
CA TYR A 314 1.89 0.45 -8.89
C TYR A 314 2.18 0.35 -7.40
N ALA A 315 2.15 -0.84 -6.80
CA ALA A 315 2.57 -1.02 -5.42
C ALA A 315 4.05 -0.69 -5.23
N ILE A 316 4.88 -1.11 -6.18
CA ILE A 316 6.31 -0.78 -6.20
C ILE A 316 6.51 0.72 -6.37
N LEU A 317 5.82 1.32 -7.34
CA LEU A 317 5.86 2.76 -7.54
C LEU A 317 5.42 3.53 -6.28
N ALA A 318 4.34 3.10 -5.62
CA ALA A 318 3.85 3.68 -4.38
C ALA A 318 4.92 3.66 -3.29
N GLY A 319 5.59 2.51 -3.10
CA GLY A 319 6.70 2.41 -2.15
C GLY A 319 7.88 3.34 -2.50
N GLN A 320 8.24 3.47 -3.78
CA GLN A 320 9.31 4.37 -4.20
C GLN A 320 8.96 5.84 -3.90
N VAL A 321 7.72 6.24 -4.20
CA VAL A 321 7.22 7.60 -3.94
C VAL A 321 7.11 7.86 -2.45
N GLU A 322 6.57 6.92 -1.66
CA GLU A 322 6.46 7.04 -0.21
C GLU A 322 7.83 7.20 0.45
N ARG A 323 8.80 6.36 0.05
CA ARG A 323 10.18 6.48 0.51
C ARG A 323 10.77 7.85 0.17
N ALA A 324 10.57 8.33 -1.06
CA ALA A 324 11.11 9.62 -1.51
C ALA A 324 10.48 10.79 -0.74
N LEU A 325 9.17 10.74 -0.48
CA LEU A 325 8.44 11.70 0.34
C LEU A 325 8.97 11.75 1.77
N GLN A 326 9.11 10.58 2.40
CA GLN A 326 9.63 10.45 3.76
C GLN A 326 11.07 10.96 3.87
N ILE A 327 11.95 10.63 2.91
CA ILE A 327 13.34 11.15 2.85
C ILE A 327 13.35 12.67 2.62
N THR A 328 12.36 13.23 1.93
CA THR A 328 12.26 14.69 1.72
C THR A 328 11.72 15.40 2.96
N GLY A 329 11.06 14.68 3.86
CA GLY A 329 10.49 15.21 5.11
C GLY A 329 9.04 15.69 4.99
N LEU A 330 8.36 15.37 3.88
CA LEU A 330 6.94 15.66 3.66
C LEU A 330 6.06 14.72 4.50
N ASP A 331 4.84 15.16 4.79
CA ASP A 331 3.79 14.30 5.34
C ASP A 331 3.09 13.55 4.19
N THR A 332 3.14 12.22 4.22
CA THR A 332 2.58 11.34 3.19
C THR A 332 1.05 11.28 3.24
N ALA A 333 0.43 11.61 4.36
CA ALA A 333 -1.02 11.59 4.52
C ALA A 333 -1.70 12.79 3.84
N VAL A 334 -0.98 13.91 3.67
CA VAL A 334 -1.55 15.19 3.21
C VAL A 334 -1.62 15.21 1.68
N GLY A 335 -2.69 14.64 1.15
CA GLY A 335 -3.02 14.68 -0.28
C GLY A 335 -3.60 16.03 -0.71
N SER A 336 -3.71 16.23 -2.01
CA SER A 336 -4.32 17.38 -2.66
C SER A 336 -5.49 16.98 -3.56
N LEU A 337 -5.31 15.95 -4.38
CA LEU A 337 -6.33 15.41 -5.29
C LEU A 337 -7.13 14.27 -4.63
N HIS A 338 -6.44 13.28 -4.07
CA HIS A 338 -7.09 12.21 -3.31
C HIS A 338 -7.62 12.73 -1.98
N ALA A 339 -8.80 12.26 -1.57
CA ALA A 339 -9.43 12.70 -0.33
C ALA A 339 -8.56 12.33 0.88
N ASP A 340 -8.61 13.18 1.90
CA ASP A 340 -8.04 12.86 3.19
C ASP A 340 -8.78 11.65 3.77
N GLN A 341 -8.02 10.60 4.06
CA GLN A 341 -8.52 9.38 4.63
C GLN A 341 -7.51 8.91 5.66
N ASP A 342 -7.96 8.76 6.90
CA ASP A 342 -7.10 8.31 8.00
C ASP A 342 -6.43 6.98 7.65
N GLY A 343 -5.14 6.87 7.96
CA GLY A 343 -4.33 5.70 7.67
C GLY A 343 -3.92 5.53 6.19
N ARG A 344 -4.27 6.48 5.30
CA ARG A 344 -3.86 6.45 3.89
C ARG A 344 -2.76 7.45 3.60
N ALA A 345 -1.72 7.02 2.90
CA ALA A 345 -0.70 7.90 2.34
C ALA A 345 -1.24 8.63 1.07
N SER A 346 -2.22 9.54 1.22
CA SER A 346 -2.90 10.18 0.08
C SER A 346 -1.95 10.95 -0.85
N LEU A 347 -0.90 11.59 -0.32
CA LEU A 347 0.10 12.28 -1.15
C LEU A 347 0.89 11.33 -2.05
N VAL A 348 1.09 10.08 -1.62
CA VAL A 348 1.75 9.07 -2.43
C VAL A 348 0.95 8.86 -3.71
N PHE A 349 -0.37 8.67 -3.59
CA PHE A 349 -1.23 8.44 -4.74
C PHE A 349 -1.30 9.64 -5.68
N ASP A 350 -1.25 10.86 -5.15
CA ASP A 350 -1.17 12.09 -5.92
C ASP A 350 0.12 12.16 -6.75
N LEU A 351 1.28 11.95 -6.14
CA LEU A 351 2.57 12.07 -6.83
C LEU A 351 2.93 10.84 -7.67
N MET A 352 2.17 9.75 -7.54
CA MET A 352 2.20 8.67 -8.51
C MET A 352 1.58 9.09 -9.84
N GLU A 353 0.61 10.00 -9.86
CA GLU A 353 -0.18 10.30 -11.06
C GLU A 353 0.66 10.70 -12.29
N PRO A 354 1.67 11.59 -12.18
CA PRO A 354 2.56 11.92 -13.30
C PRO A 354 3.52 10.79 -13.69
N LEU A 355 3.81 9.87 -12.77
CA LEU A 355 4.75 8.76 -12.97
C LEU A 355 4.09 7.50 -13.54
N ARG A 356 2.79 7.30 -13.31
CA ARG A 356 2.03 6.12 -13.78
C ARG A 356 2.21 5.85 -15.29
N PRO A 357 2.09 6.83 -16.20
CA PRO A 357 2.22 6.56 -17.63
C PRO A 357 3.60 5.99 -18.03
N VAL A 358 4.67 6.38 -17.31
CA VAL A 358 6.02 5.85 -17.53
C VAL A 358 6.06 4.35 -17.18
N VAL A 359 5.50 3.98 -16.03
CA VAL A 359 5.38 2.56 -15.63
C VAL A 359 4.50 1.80 -16.61
N ASP A 360 3.37 2.37 -17.03
CA ASP A 360 2.44 1.76 -17.98
C ASP A 360 3.15 1.42 -19.29
N GLN A 361 3.89 2.37 -19.87
CA GLN A 361 4.64 2.16 -21.10
C GLN A 361 5.63 1.01 -20.99
N VAL A 362 6.39 0.95 -19.89
CA VAL A 362 7.37 -0.13 -19.66
C VAL A 362 6.67 -1.49 -19.52
N ILE A 363 5.58 -1.55 -18.74
CA ILE A 363 4.83 -2.79 -18.52
C ILE A 363 4.18 -3.28 -19.81
N PHE A 364 3.45 -2.44 -20.54
CA PHE A 364 2.80 -2.86 -21.79
C PHE A 364 3.82 -3.28 -22.86
N THR A 365 4.93 -2.55 -22.99
CA THR A 365 6.01 -2.91 -23.92
C THR A 365 6.61 -4.27 -23.58
N TRP A 366 6.81 -4.55 -22.28
CA TRP A 366 7.33 -5.84 -21.83
C TRP A 366 6.29 -6.96 -22.01
N VAL A 367 5.03 -6.71 -21.64
CA VAL A 367 3.92 -7.65 -21.68
C VAL A 367 3.66 -8.14 -23.10
N ALA A 368 3.70 -7.25 -24.09
CA ALA A 368 3.49 -7.59 -25.51
C ALA A 368 4.56 -8.53 -26.08
N LYS A 369 5.76 -8.57 -25.47
CA LYS A 369 6.87 -9.44 -25.87
C LYS A 369 6.82 -10.82 -25.23
N GLN A 370 5.98 -11.03 -24.22
CA GLN A 370 5.93 -12.31 -23.50
C GLN A 370 5.05 -13.33 -24.20
N ARG A 371 5.35 -14.60 -23.94
CA ARG A 371 4.46 -15.73 -24.22
C ARG A 371 3.90 -16.26 -22.90
N TRP A 372 2.70 -15.82 -22.57
CA TRP A 372 2.05 -16.05 -21.29
C TRP A 372 1.56 -17.49 -21.14
N ARG A 373 1.57 -17.98 -19.91
CA ARG A 373 0.96 -19.25 -19.50
C ARG A 373 -0.10 -18.97 -18.46
N ARG A 374 -1.15 -19.77 -18.42
CA ARG A 374 -2.17 -19.67 -17.37
C ARG A 374 -1.55 -19.79 -15.97
N ALA A 375 -0.57 -20.67 -15.81
CA ALA A 375 0.13 -20.92 -14.55
C ALA A 375 0.97 -19.73 -14.03
N ASP A 376 1.15 -18.68 -14.83
CA ASP A 376 1.76 -17.42 -14.38
C ASP A 376 0.86 -16.63 -13.42
N PHE A 377 -0.42 -17.00 -13.34
CA PHE A 377 -1.43 -16.31 -12.57
C PHE A 377 -2.17 -17.28 -11.65
N VAL A 378 -2.42 -16.82 -10.43
CA VAL A 378 -3.21 -17.53 -9.41
C VAL A 378 -4.56 -16.85 -9.34
N VAL A 379 -5.64 -17.61 -9.51
CA VAL A 379 -7.01 -17.09 -9.39
C VAL A 379 -7.59 -17.61 -8.09
N ASP A 380 -8.10 -16.73 -7.25
CA ASP A 380 -8.76 -17.14 -6.01
C ASP A 380 -10.24 -17.49 -6.20
N ARG A 381 -10.89 -17.87 -5.09
CA ARG A 381 -12.29 -18.27 -5.08
C ARG A 381 -13.25 -17.13 -5.43
N GLN A 382 -12.80 -15.89 -5.37
CA GLN A 382 -13.56 -14.69 -5.71
C GLN A 382 -13.26 -14.22 -7.14
N GLY A 383 -12.45 -14.96 -7.91
CA GLY A 383 -12.06 -14.60 -9.27
C GLY A 383 -10.98 -13.52 -9.34
N VAL A 384 -10.35 -13.18 -8.20
CA VAL A 384 -9.24 -12.23 -8.17
C VAL A 384 -7.98 -12.91 -8.67
N ILE A 385 -7.36 -12.29 -9.65
CA ILE A 385 -6.13 -12.73 -10.27
C ILE A 385 -4.95 -12.09 -9.54
N ARG A 386 -4.02 -12.95 -9.10
CA ARG A 386 -2.74 -12.60 -8.49
C ARG A 386 -1.60 -13.07 -9.37
N VAL A 387 -0.47 -12.35 -9.31
CA VAL A 387 0.75 -12.75 -10.02
C VAL A 387 1.47 -13.86 -9.27
N HIS A 388 2.04 -14.81 -10.01
CA HIS A 388 2.97 -15.79 -9.43
C HIS A 388 4.15 -15.08 -8.73
N PRO A 389 4.68 -15.56 -7.59
CA PRO A 389 5.74 -14.86 -6.86
C PRO A 389 6.98 -14.52 -7.71
N GLN A 390 7.47 -15.48 -8.50
CA GLN A 390 8.59 -15.27 -9.45
C GLN A 390 8.23 -14.31 -10.59
N LEU A 391 6.99 -14.32 -11.08
CA LEU A 391 6.53 -13.27 -11.98
C LEU A 391 6.55 -11.91 -11.29
N GLY A 392 6.12 -11.84 -10.03
CA GLY A 392 6.20 -10.64 -9.19
C GLY A 392 7.61 -10.06 -9.14
N GLN A 393 8.64 -10.90 -8.96
CA GLN A 393 10.04 -10.46 -9.04
C GLN A 393 10.39 -9.85 -10.41
N ALA A 394 9.94 -10.45 -11.50
CA ALA A 394 10.13 -9.88 -12.83
C ALA A 394 9.40 -8.53 -12.98
N VAL A 395 8.19 -8.41 -12.44
CA VAL A 395 7.42 -7.15 -12.45
C VAL A 395 8.15 -6.06 -11.66
N VAL A 396 8.69 -6.36 -10.48
CA VAL A 396 9.52 -5.44 -9.68
C VAL A 396 10.64 -4.85 -10.53
N MET A 397 11.39 -5.71 -11.22
CA MET A 397 12.53 -5.30 -12.03
C MET A 397 12.13 -4.43 -13.23
N LYS A 398 10.88 -4.53 -13.71
CA LYS A 398 10.35 -3.70 -14.79
C LYS A 398 9.73 -2.41 -14.29
N ALA A 399 9.07 -2.45 -13.13
CA ALA A 399 8.32 -1.32 -12.57
C ALA A 399 9.21 -0.33 -11.81
N MET A 400 10.36 -0.77 -11.28
CA MET A 400 11.30 0.08 -10.56
C MET A 400 11.81 1.23 -11.44
N LEU A 401 11.39 2.45 -11.13
CA LEU A 401 11.88 3.65 -11.79
C LEU A 401 13.27 4.04 -11.25
N PRO A 402 14.13 4.70 -12.04
CA PRO A 402 15.36 5.29 -11.52
C PRO A 402 15.05 6.29 -10.39
N GLU A 403 15.83 6.27 -9.30
CA GLU A 403 15.59 7.15 -8.15
C GLU A 403 15.59 8.64 -8.53
N VAL A 404 16.39 9.01 -9.53
CA VAL A 404 16.46 10.39 -10.05
C VAL A 404 15.10 10.86 -10.57
N VAL A 405 14.37 10.00 -11.29
CA VAL A 405 13.05 10.33 -11.87
C VAL A 405 12.03 10.58 -10.76
N VAL A 406 11.98 9.69 -9.76
CA VAL A 406 11.06 9.85 -8.62
C VAL A 406 11.41 11.10 -7.83
N ARG A 407 12.70 11.33 -7.54
CA ARG A 407 13.18 12.51 -6.81
C ARG A 407 12.88 13.81 -7.56
N GLU A 408 13.00 13.83 -8.87
CA GLU A 408 12.65 15.00 -9.68
C GLU A 408 11.16 15.34 -9.55
N GLU A 409 10.27 14.35 -9.58
CA GLU A 409 8.84 14.57 -9.33
C GLU A 409 8.58 15.20 -7.95
N ILE A 410 9.20 14.65 -6.90
CA ILE A 410 9.06 15.20 -5.54
C ILE A 410 9.61 16.62 -5.46
N ASN A 411 10.75 16.90 -6.10
CA ASN A 411 11.35 18.23 -6.13
C ASN A 411 10.43 19.25 -6.81
N VAL A 412 9.79 18.89 -7.93
CA VAL A 412 8.83 19.81 -8.58
C VAL A 412 7.64 20.11 -7.67
N TYR A 413 7.14 19.11 -6.94
CA TYR A 413 6.07 19.32 -5.95
C TYR A 413 6.53 20.26 -4.81
N VAL A 414 7.75 20.09 -4.30
CA VAL A 414 8.31 20.97 -3.26
C VAL A 414 8.45 22.42 -3.76
N GLU A 415 8.93 22.63 -4.97
CA GLU A 415 9.05 23.97 -5.56
C GLU A 415 7.67 24.61 -5.81
N LEU A 416 6.68 23.80 -6.20
CA LEU A 416 5.30 24.24 -6.32
C LEU A 416 4.72 24.68 -4.98
N LEU A 417 4.93 23.90 -3.92
CA LEU A 417 4.52 24.27 -2.56
C LEU A 417 5.12 25.61 -2.14
N LYS A 418 6.43 25.81 -2.33
CA LYS A 418 7.12 27.07 -1.97
C LYS A 418 6.55 28.25 -2.75
N LYS A 419 6.34 28.08 -4.06
CA LYS A 419 5.77 29.12 -4.93
C LYS A 419 4.36 29.52 -4.49
N LEU A 420 3.51 28.57 -4.12
CA LEU A 420 2.13 28.83 -3.71
C LEU A 420 2.05 29.40 -2.29
N GLY A 421 2.83 28.88 -1.34
CA GLY A 421 2.82 29.43 0.02
C GLY A 421 3.37 30.85 0.11
N ASN A 422 4.39 31.20 -0.68
CA ASN A 422 4.88 32.58 -0.76
C ASN A 422 3.84 33.54 -1.34
N ARG A 423 2.94 33.08 -2.21
CA ARG A 423 1.82 33.89 -2.71
C ARG A 423 0.73 34.08 -1.66
N SER A 424 0.39 33.01 -0.92
CA SER A 424 -0.57 33.06 0.18
C SER A 424 -0.15 34.06 1.27
N LEU A 425 1.13 34.07 1.63
CA LEU A 425 1.69 35.05 2.58
C LEU A 425 1.60 36.49 2.05
N LYS A 426 1.88 36.72 0.76
CA LYS A 426 1.79 38.06 0.15
C LYS A 426 0.37 38.57 -0.04
N SER A 427 -0.63 37.70 -0.11
CA SER A 427 -2.05 38.10 -0.15
C SER A 427 -2.67 38.33 1.22
N ALA A 428 -2.00 37.89 2.29
CA ALA A 428 -2.47 38.00 3.67
C ALA A 428 -1.86 39.19 4.43
N ILE A 429 -0.81 39.82 3.87
CA ILE A 429 -0.21 41.09 4.30
C ILE A 429 -0.77 42.19 3.40
#